data_AF-A0A970EXH8-F1
#
_entry.id   AF-A0A970EXH8-F1
#
_cell.length_a   1.000
_cell.length_b   1.000
_cell.length_c   1.000
_cell.angle_alpha   90.00
_cell.angle_beta   90.00
_cell.angle_gamma   90.00
#
_symmetry.space_group_name_H-M   'P 1'
#
loop_
_entity.id
_entity.type
_entity.pdbx_description
1 polymer ?
#
loop_
_entity_poly.entity_id
_entity_poly.type
_entity_poly.pdbx_seq_one_letter_code
_entity_poly.pdbx_strand_id
1 'polypeptide(L)'
;MKKFILILFALTITYLSLNNYYDNKFIIPADAIRLRVIPNSNSSYDQEIKMKVSKQIQNRMARLLEHTSNVEGARKIITNNLDLLKLEVANLLKKENYSLDYDINFGFHYFPEKEFKGVVYQEGYYEAVKVTLGEGLGDNWWCVLFPPLCLVEAEEGEEIEYKFFVEEIFKKYFRI
;
A
#
# COMPACT_ATOMS: atom_id res chain seq x y z
N MET A 1 -28.57 46.72 -1.82
CA MET A 1 -28.54 45.77 -2.96
C MET A 1 -27.14 45.27 -3.29
N LYS A 2 -26.17 46.13 -3.68
CA LYS A 2 -24.78 45.71 -4.00
C LYS A 2 -24.07 44.92 -2.88
N LYS A 3 -24.24 45.31 -1.61
CA LYS A 3 -23.64 44.60 -0.45
C LYS A 3 -24.22 43.18 -0.25
N PHE A 4 -25.52 43.00 -0.50
CA PHE A 4 -26.17 41.68 -0.43
C PHE A 4 -25.72 40.76 -1.57
N ILE A 5 -25.51 41.31 -2.77
CA ILE A 5 -24.99 40.56 -3.92
C ILE A 5 -23.55 40.07 -3.65
N LEU A 6 -22.70 40.91 -3.04
CA LEU A 6 -21.33 40.52 -2.67
C LEU A 6 -21.28 39.42 -1.59
N ILE A 7 -22.19 39.46 -0.61
CA ILE A 7 -22.29 38.42 0.43
C ILE A 7 -22.75 37.10 -0.17
N LEU A 8 -23.76 37.11 -1.05
CA LEU A 8 -24.21 35.90 -1.75
C LEU A 8 -23.11 35.30 -2.63
N PHE A 9 -22.35 36.16 -3.33
CA PHE A 9 -21.24 35.71 -4.16
C PHE A 9 -20.10 35.09 -3.33
N ALA A 10 -19.77 35.68 -2.17
CA ALA A 10 -18.81 35.11 -1.25
C ALA A 10 -19.27 33.75 -0.69
N LEU A 11 -20.54 33.63 -0.30
CA LEU A 11 -21.11 32.36 0.19
C LEU A 11 -21.11 31.27 -0.89
N THR A 12 -21.40 31.62 -2.15
CA THR A 12 -21.30 30.65 -3.26
C THR A 12 -19.86 30.23 -3.53
N ILE A 13 -18.89 31.15 -3.44
CA ILE A 13 -17.47 30.81 -3.58
C ILE A 13 -17.03 29.90 -2.43
N THR A 14 -17.38 30.22 -1.18
CA THR A 14 -17.05 29.38 -0.02
C THR A 14 -17.69 28.00 -0.13
N TYR A 15 -18.93 27.90 -0.58
CA TYR A 15 -19.62 26.61 -0.82
C TYR A 15 -18.94 25.78 -1.93
N LEU A 16 -18.56 26.41 -3.05
CA LEU A 16 -17.82 25.75 -4.14
C LEU A 16 -16.40 25.33 -3.72
N SER A 17 -15.71 26.14 -2.91
CA SER A 17 -14.40 25.79 -2.33
C SER A 17 -14.50 24.64 -1.35
N LEU A 18 -15.54 24.58 -0.53
CA LEU A 18 -15.78 23.48 0.41
C LEU A 18 -16.06 22.16 -0.33
N ASN A 19 -16.90 22.16 -1.36
CA ASN A 19 -17.18 20.94 -2.14
C ASN A 19 -15.92 20.40 -2.87
N ASN A 20 -15.08 21.29 -3.44
CA ASN A 20 -13.81 20.87 -4.04
C ASN A 20 -12.78 20.31 -3.02
N TYR A 21 -12.89 20.69 -1.75
CA TYR A 21 -12.03 20.18 -0.69
C TYR A 21 -12.39 18.73 -0.30
N TYR A 22 -13.68 18.39 -0.32
CA TYR A 22 -14.15 17.06 0.11
C TYR A 22 -14.07 15.97 -0.97
N ASP A 23 -13.97 16.32 -2.26
CA ASP A 23 -14.17 15.34 -3.35
C ASP A 23 -12.89 14.77 -3.99
N ASN A 24 -11.70 15.15 -3.52
CA ASN A 24 -10.45 14.58 -4.02
C ASN A 24 -9.99 13.40 -3.15
N LYS A 25 -10.85 12.39 -2.98
CA LYS A 25 -10.44 11.09 -2.43
C LYS A 25 -9.67 10.34 -3.51
N PHE A 26 -8.38 10.16 -3.26
CA PHE A 26 -7.50 9.43 -4.14
C PHE A 26 -7.92 7.95 -4.25
N ILE A 27 -8.04 7.40 -5.48
CA ILE A 27 -8.49 6.02 -5.71
C ILE A 27 -7.33 5.17 -6.25
N ILE A 28 -7.05 4.06 -5.57
CA ILE A 28 -6.04 3.10 -5.99
C ILE A 28 -6.59 2.21 -7.13
N PRO A 29 -5.82 1.94 -8.20
CA PRO A 29 -6.25 1.22 -9.37
C PRO A 29 -6.73 -0.17 -8.97
N ALA A 30 -7.78 -0.62 -9.64
CA ALA A 30 -8.33 -1.94 -9.40
C ALA A 30 -7.28 -3.04 -9.68
N ASP A 31 -6.40 -2.82 -10.67
CA ASP A 31 -5.33 -3.71 -11.09
C ASP A 31 -4.02 -3.54 -10.29
N ALA A 32 -4.01 -2.71 -9.25
CA ALA A 32 -2.83 -2.55 -8.41
C ALA A 32 -2.46 -3.86 -7.69
N ILE A 33 -1.18 -4.21 -7.70
CA ILE A 33 -0.63 -5.35 -6.99
C ILE A 33 -0.26 -4.93 -5.57
N ARG A 34 -0.79 -5.63 -4.57
CA ARG A 34 -0.63 -5.31 -3.15
C ARG A 34 0.36 -6.24 -2.44
N LEU A 35 0.75 -5.87 -1.22
CA LEU A 35 1.41 -6.69 -0.23
C LEU A 35 0.53 -6.74 1.02
N ARG A 36 0.29 -7.94 1.55
CA ARG A 36 -0.40 -8.15 2.82
C ARG A 36 0.44 -9.05 3.70
N VAL A 37 0.81 -8.58 4.89
CA VAL A 37 1.52 -9.37 5.90
C VAL A 37 0.62 -9.53 7.12
N ILE A 38 0.36 -10.77 7.52
CA ILE A 38 -0.49 -11.12 8.64
C ILE A 38 0.39 -11.80 9.71
N PRO A 39 0.55 -11.21 10.89
CA PRO A 39 1.33 -11.81 11.97
C PRO A 39 0.55 -12.93 12.65
N ASN A 40 1.27 -13.75 13.41
CA ASN A 40 0.66 -14.81 14.21
C ASN A 40 -0.35 -14.26 15.23
N SER A 41 0.01 -13.19 15.96
CA SER A 41 -0.86 -12.55 16.94
C SER A 41 -0.62 -11.02 17.05
N ASN A 42 -1.28 -10.39 18.02
CA ASN A 42 -1.07 -8.98 18.40
C ASN A 42 -0.03 -8.77 19.50
N SER A 43 0.77 -9.79 19.83
CA SER A 43 1.92 -9.60 20.72
C SER A 43 2.92 -8.61 20.13
N SER A 44 3.61 -7.85 20.98
CA SER A 44 4.62 -6.89 20.51
C SER A 44 5.69 -7.54 19.63
N TYR A 45 6.09 -8.78 19.96
CA TYR A 45 7.02 -9.57 19.17
C TYR A 45 6.48 -9.86 17.76
N ASP A 46 5.26 -10.41 17.65
CA ASP A 46 4.68 -10.75 16.34
C ASP A 46 4.45 -9.51 15.47
N GLN A 47 4.06 -8.39 16.08
CA GLN A 47 3.90 -7.10 15.40
C GLN A 47 5.25 -6.56 14.89
N GLU A 48 6.33 -6.70 15.66
CA GLU A 48 7.68 -6.33 15.24
C GLU A 48 8.17 -7.20 14.07
N ILE A 49 7.97 -8.52 14.14
CA ILE A 49 8.33 -9.45 13.07
C ILE A 49 7.58 -9.12 11.78
N LYS A 50 6.27 -8.84 11.86
CA LYS A 50 5.47 -8.36 10.71
C LYS A 50 6.12 -7.15 10.07
N MET A 51 6.53 -6.14 10.85
CA MET A 51 7.12 -4.93 10.30
C MET A 51 8.47 -5.20 9.64
N LYS A 52 9.31 -6.05 10.23
CA LYS A 52 10.59 -6.48 9.65
C LYS A 52 10.39 -7.23 8.32
N VAL A 53 9.47 -8.19 8.27
CA VAL A 53 9.10 -8.94 7.06
C VAL A 53 8.55 -8.00 5.98
N SER A 54 7.63 -7.11 6.36
CA SER A 54 7.05 -6.12 5.46
C SER A 54 8.13 -5.25 4.84
N LYS A 55 9.10 -4.77 5.62
CA LYS A 55 10.20 -3.94 5.14
C LYS A 55 11.16 -4.69 4.22
N GLN A 56 11.50 -5.94 4.56
CA GLN A 56 12.34 -6.78 3.71
C GLN A 56 11.73 -6.96 2.32
N ILE A 57 10.43 -7.29 2.26
CA ILE A 57 9.73 -7.50 0.98
C ILE A 57 9.62 -6.18 0.22
N GLN A 58 9.24 -5.08 0.87
CA GLN A 58 9.19 -3.76 0.24
C GLN A 58 10.52 -3.42 -0.43
N ASN A 59 11.63 -3.51 0.30
CA ASN A 59 12.96 -3.18 -0.21
C ASN A 59 13.36 -4.08 -1.40
N ARG A 60 13.02 -5.37 -1.34
CA ARG A 60 13.30 -6.33 -2.43
C ARG A 60 12.46 -6.03 -3.66
N MET A 61 11.16 -5.82 -3.48
CA MET A 61 10.25 -5.42 -4.56
C MET A 61 10.64 -4.08 -5.14
N ALA A 62 11.22 -3.19 -4.33
CA ALA A 62 11.64 -1.88 -4.80
C ALA A 62 12.63 -1.95 -5.95
N ARG A 63 13.69 -2.71 -5.72
CA ARG A 63 14.76 -2.95 -6.70
C ARG A 63 14.25 -3.76 -7.90
N LEU A 64 13.40 -4.76 -7.66
CA LEU A 64 12.92 -5.62 -8.74
C LEU A 64 11.94 -4.91 -9.69
N LEU A 65 11.17 -3.96 -9.17
CA LEU A 65 10.15 -3.25 -9.95
C LEU A 65 10.61 -1.87 -10.46
N GLU A 66 11.83 -1.43 -10.16
CA GLU A 66 12.35 -0.09 -10.44
C GLU A 66 12.15 0.39 -11.89
N HIS A 67 12.36 -0.50 -12.85
CA HIS A 67 12.24 -0.20 -14.28
C HIS A 67 10.98 -0.78 -14.93
N THR A 68 10.02 -1.25 -14.12
CA THR A 68 8.78 -1.84 -14.60
C THR A 68 7.75 -0.77 -14.86
N SER A 69 7.17 -0.72 -16.06
CA SER A 69 6.23 0.32 -16.46
C SER A 69 4.76 -0.11 -16.54
N ASN A 70 4.46 -1.40 -16.39
CA ASN A 70 3.10 -1.94 -16.51
C ASN A 70 2.86 -3.11 -15.56
N VAL A 71 1.58 -3.37 -15.27
CA VAL A 71 1.15 -4.38 -14.30
C VAL A 71 1.48 -5.81 -14.75
N GLU A 72 1.42 -6.12 -16.05
CA GLU A 72 1.79 -7.44 -16.59
C GLU A 72 3.27 -7.75 -16.35
N GLY A 73 4.13 -6.76 -16.55
CA GLY A 73 5.56 -6.85 -16.26
C GLY A 73 5.80 -7.07 -14.78
N ALA A 74 5.11 -6.31 -13.92
CA ALA A 74 5.21 -6.45 -12.47
C ALA A 74 4.78 -7.85 -12.02
N ARG A 75 3.67 -8.36 -12.55
CA ARG A 75 3.16 -9.71 -12.29
C ARG A 75 4.17 -10.79 -12.63
N LYS A 76 4.81 -10.69 -13.80
CA LYS A 76 5.87 -11.64 -14.23
C LYS A 76 7.08 -11.57 -13.31
N ILE A 77 7.54 -10.37 -12.95
CA ILE A 77 8.69 -10.17 -12.07
C ILE A 77 8.41 -10.76 -10.68
N ILE A 78 7.26 -10.47 -10.09
CA ILE A 78 6.86 -10.99 -8.79
C ILE A 78 6.78 -12.52 -8.81
N THR A 79 6.12 -13.08 -9.83
CA THR A 79 5.98 -14.54 -9.97
C THR A 79 7.34 -15.22 -10.07
N ASN A 80 8.24 -14.71 -10.92
CA ASN A 80 9.57 -15.29 -11.14
C ASN A 80 10.51 -15.14 -9.92
N ASN A 81 10.22 -14.20 -9.00
CA ASN A 81 11.04 -13.95 -7.82
C ASN A 81 10.36 -14.40 -6.51
N LEU A 82 9.24 -15.12 -6.57
CA LEU A 82 8.51 -15.54 -5.38
C LEU A 82 9.33 -16.48 -4.50
N ASP A 83 10.10 -17.39 -5.10
CA ASP A 83 10.96 -18.31 -4.34
C ASP A 83 12.16 -17.60 -3.71
N LEU A 84 12.69 -16.57 -4.36
CA LEU A 84 13.70 -15.70 -3.77
C LEU A 84 13.14 -14.95 -2.55
N LEU A 85 11.92 -14.41 -2.66
CA LEU A 85 11.24 -13.76 -1.53
C LEU A 85 11.04 -14.73 -0.35
N LYS A 86 10.59 -15.96 -0.62
CA LYS A 86 10.47 -17.00 0.40
C LYS A 86 11.80 -17.26 1.10
N LEU A 87 12.88 -17.41 0.34
CA LEU A 87 14.22 -17.62 0.90
C LEU A 87 14.67 -16.46 1.79
N GLU A 88 14.45 -15.21 1.36
CA GLU A 88 14.83 -14.03 2.13
C GLU A 88 14.04 -13.88 3.42
N VAL A 89 12.73 -14.13 3.38
CA VAL A 89 11.88 -14.14 4.58
C VAL A 89 12.27 -15.28 5.51
N ALA A 90 12.57 -16.48 4.99
CA ALA A 90 13.05 -17.59 5.80
C ALA A 90 14.33 -17.23 6.59
N ASN A 91 15.29 -16.59 5.91
CA ASN A 91 16.54 -16.17 6.52
C ASN A 91 16.32 -15.09 7.59
N LEU A 92 15.40 -14.14 7.35
CA LEU A 92 15.01 -13.14 8.34
C LEU A 92 14.36 -13.79 9.56
N LEU A 93 13.35 -14.64 9.37
CA LEU A 93 12.65 -15.31 10.48
C LEU A 93 13.62 -16.14 11.33
N LYS A 94 14.56 -16.85 10.69
CA LYS A 94 15.63 -17.59 11.38
C LYS A 94 16.51 -16.67 12.22
N LYS A 95 16.90 -15.50 11.69
CA LYS A 95 17.73 -14.51 12.42
C LYS A 95 17.00 -13.95 13.64
N GLU A 96 15.68 -13.79 13.54
CA GLU A 96 14.82 -13.24 14.60
C GLU A 96 14.34 -14.31 15.59
N ASN A 97 14.88 -15.55 15.51
CA ASN A 97 14.46 -16.70 16.32
C ASN A 97 12.95 -17.00 16.25
N TYR A 98 12.31 -16.71 15.12
CA TYR A 98 10.91 -16.98 14.89
C TYR A 98 10.73 -18.45 14.48
N SER A 99 10.04 -19.23 15.30
CA SER A 99 9.96 -20.69 15.17
C SER A 99 8.64 -21.22 14.61
N LEU A 100 7.64 -20.35 14.43
CA LEU A 100 6.35 -20.74 13.86
C LEU A 100 6.44 -20.85 12.34
N ASP A 101 5.55 -21.64 11.76
CA ASP A 101 5.43 -21.77 10.31
C ASP A 101 5.05 -20.43 9.66
N TYR A 102 5.32 -20.34 8.35
CA TYR A 102 4.89 -19.21 7.55
C TYR A 102 4.54 -19.65 6.14
N ASP A 103 3.68 -18.88 5.48
CA ASP A 103 3.30 -19.09 4.09
C ASP A 103 3.43 -17.78 3.31
N ILE A 104 3.92 -17.88 2.08
CA ILE A 104 4.01 -16.77 1.13
C ILE A 104 3.47 -17.24 -0.21
N ASN A 105 2.44 -16.56 -0.68
CA ASN A 105 1.83 -16.83 -1.97
C ASN A 105 1.52 -15.53 -2.71
N PHE A 106 1.35 -15.66 -4.03
CA PHE A 106 0.98 -14.56 -4.92
C PHE A 106 -0.29 -14.96 -5.67
N GLY A 107 -1.31 -14.11 -5.61
CA GLY A 107 -2.60 -14.36 -6.24
C GLY A 107 -3.69 -13.42 -5.74
N PHE A 108 -4.95 -13.79 -5.95
CA PHE A 108 -6.09 -13.02 -5.46
C PHE A 108 -6.40 -13.35 -4.00
N HIS A 109 -6.45 -12.32 -3.16
CA HIS A 109 -6.76 -12.44 -1.74
C HIS A 109 -7.78 -11.40 -1.33
N TYR A 110 -8.65 -11.77 -0.38
CA TYR A 110 -9.58 -10.85 0.23
C TYR A 110 -8.85 -9.80 1.07
N PHE A 111 -9.26 -8.55 1.00
CA PHE A 111 -8.88 -7.48 1.91
C PHE A 111 -10.16 -6.88 2.49
N PRO A 112 -10.26 -6.69 3.82
CA PRO A 112 -11.34 -5.90 4.38
C PRO A 112 -11.16 -4.42 3.98
N GLU A 113 -12.17 -3.60 4.25
CA GLU A 113 -12.06 -2.15 4.06
C GLU A 113 -11.05 -1.56 5.07
N LYS A 114 -10.28 -0.54 4.64
CA LYS A 114 -9.40 0.22 5.53
C LYS A 114 -9.20 1.65 5.05
N GLU A 115 -9.20 2.58 5.98
CA GLU A 115 -8.73 3.93 5.75
C GLU A 115 -7.25 4.05 6.15
N PHE A 116 -6.42 4.59 5.27
CA PHE A 116 -5.02 4.87 5.56
C PHE A 116 -4.58 6.15 4.85
N LYS A 117 -4.01 7.10 5.63
CA LYS A 117 -3.52 8.39 5.14
C LYS A 117 -4.52 9.14 4.24
N GLY A 118 -5.81 9.13 4.61
CA GLY A 118 -6.88 9.80 3.87
C GLY A 118 -7.33 9.08 2.58
N VAL A 119 -6.82 7.87 2.32
CA VAL A 119 -7.24 7.00 1.21
C VAL A 119 -8.07 5.84 1.75
N VAL A 120 -9.24 5.63 1.16
CA VAL A 120 -10.10 4.49 1.48
C VAL A 120 -9.78 3.34 0.55
N TYR A 121 -9.32 2.23 1.12
CA TYR A 121 -9.15 0.96 0.46
C TYR A 121 -10.46 0.20 0.62
N GLN A 122 -11.22 0.08 -0.46
CA GLN A 122 -12.45 -0.70 -0.46
C GLN A 122 -12.17 -2.17 -0.14
N GLU A 123 -13.17 -2.86 0.41
CA GLU A 123 -13.07 -4.31 0.57
C GLU A 123 -13.16 -5.03 -0.79
N GLY A 124 -12.53 -6.20 -0.88
CA GLY A 124 -12.61 -7.01 -2.09
C GLY A 124 -11.45 -7.98 -2.28
N TYR A 125 -11.48 -8.69 -3.41
CA TYR A 125 -10.38 -9.56 -3.82
C TYR A 125 -9.40 -8.78 -4.70
N TYR A 126 -8.14 -8.78 -4.27
CA TYR A 126 -7.07 -8.06 -4.94
C TYR A 126 -5.88 -8.97 -5.20
N GLU A 127 -5.18 -8.71 -6.31
CA GLU A 127 -3.92 -9.35 -6.59
C GLU A 127 -2.86 -8.88 -5.59
N ALA A 128 -2.27 -9.81 -4.85
CA ALA A 128 -1.33 -9.49 -3.79
C ALA A 128 -0.31 -10.58 -3.54
N VAL A 129 0.87 -10.17 -3.07
CA VAL A 129 1.76 -11.04 -2.31
C VAL A 129 1.21 -11.11 -0.88
N LYS A 130 0.75 -12.28 -0.45
CA LYS A 130 0.25 -12.49 0.91
C LYS A 130 1.27 -13.31 1.71
N VAL A 131 1.67 -12.77 2.86
CA VAL A 131 2.47 -13.45 3.87
C VAL A 131 1.62 -13.71 5.09
N THR A 132 1.58 -14.95 5.54
CA THR A 132 0.93 -15.34 6.80
C THR A 132 2.00 -15.94 7.70
N LEU A 133 2.17 -15.38 8.90
CA LEU A 133 3.08 -15.88 9.92
C LEU A 133 2.26 -16.60 10.98
N GLY A 134 2.67 -17.82 11.36
CA GLY A 134 1.95 -18.67 12.30
C GLY A 134 0.48 -18.83 11.92
N GLU A 135 -0.41 -18.63 12.89
CA GLU A 135 -1.87 -18.78 12.71
C GLU A 135 -2.54 -17.60 11.98
N GLY A 136 -1.82 -16.49 11.77
CA GLY A 136 -2.34 -15.34 11.04
C GLY A 136 -3.51 -14.61 11.73
N LEU A 137 -3.50 -14.53 13.07
CA LEU A 137 -4.61 -13.96 13.86
C LEU A 137 -4.41 -12.50 14.27
N GLY A 138 -3.22 -11.94 14.04
CA GLY A 138 -2.94 -10.56 14.43
C GLY A 138 -3.28 -9.53 13.35
N ASP A 139 -3.16 -8.27 13.75
CA ASP A 139 -3.44 -7.11 12.94
C ASP A 139 -2.48 -7.06 11.77
N ASN A 140 -3.05 -7.04 10.57
CA ASN A 140 -2.32 -7.11 9.33
C ASN A 140 -1.64 -5.76 8.96
N TRP A 141 -0.74 -5.83 7.99
CA TRP A 141 -0.09 -4.68 7.37
C TRP A 141 -0.27 -4.76 5.86
N TRP A 142 -0.64 -3.64 5.23
CA TRP A 142 -0.91 -3.56 3.79
C TRP A 142 -0.05 -2.51 3.11
N CYS A 143 0.17 -2.75 1.83
CA CYS A 143 0.87 -1.84 0.94
C CYS A 143 0.51 -2.10 -0.52
N VAL A 144 0.70 -1.12 -1.39
CA VAL A 144 0.67 -1.29 -2.85
C VAL A 144 2.11 -1.42 -3.37
N LEU A 145 2.43 -2.58 -3.96
CA LEU A 145 3.72 -2.88 -4.59
C LEU A 145 3.82 -2.32 -6.00
N PHE A 146 2.72 -2.36 -6.76
CA PHE A 146 2.63 -1.82 -8.10
C PHE A 146 1.27 -1.15 -8.34
N PRO A 147 1.20 0.14 -8.71
CA PRO A 147 2.34 1.05 -8.79
C PRO A 147 3.02 1.20 -7.42
N PRO A 148 4.31 1.56 -7.38
CA PRO A 148 5.12 1.47 -6.17
C PRO A 148 4.83 2.54 -5.10
N LEU A 149 3.68 2.46 -4.43
CA LEU A 149 3.27 3.50 -3.46
C LEU A 149 4.06 3.44 -2.15
N CYS A 150 4.47 2.25 -1.70
CA CYS A 150 5.24 2.11 -0.46
C CYS A 150 6.74 1.94 -0.69
N LEU A 151 7.20 1.94 -1.94
CA LEU A 151 8.65 1.89 -2.20
C LEU A 151 9.35 3.17 -1.74
N VAL A 152 8.62 4.28 -1.65
CA VAL A 152 9.15 5.61 -1.29
C VAL A 152 9.00 5.94 0.20
N GLU A 153 8.15 5.21 0.93
CA GLU A 153 8.12 5.27 2.41
C GLU A 153 9.42 4.74 3.05
N ALA A 154 10.34 4.19 2.24
CA ALA A 154 11.65 3.79 2.71
C ALA A 154 12.65 4.94 2.88
N GLU A 155 12.39 6.13 2.33
CA GLU A 155 13.39 7.20 2.28
C GLU A 155 13.07 8.46 3.10
N GLU A 156 11.82 8.77 3.47
CA GLU A 156 11.54 10.12 4.01
C GLU A 156 10.66 10.16 5.27
N GLY A 157 11.20 10.81 6.30
CA GLY A 157 10.52 11.20 7.55
C GLY A 157 9.95 12.62 7.51
N GLU A 158 9.53 13.10 6.35
CA GLU A 158 8.91 14.42 6.19
C GLU A 158 7.46 14.28 5.72
N GLU A 159 6.58 15.12 6.26
CA GLU A 159 5.18 15.29 5.83
C GLU A 159 5.11 15.89 4.41
N ILE A 160 5.67 15.21 3.42
CA ILE A 160 5.26 15.44 2.03
C ILE A 160 3.82 14.97 1.95
N GLU A 161 2.92 15.85 1.51
CA GLU A 161 1.50 15.57 1.37
C GLU A 161 1.33 14.37 0.42
N TYR A 162 1.21 13.17 1.02
CA TYR A 162 1.23 11.84 0.40
C TYR A 162 0.36 11.77 -0.86
N LYS A 163 -0.69 12.58 -0.89
CA LYS A 163 -1.58 12.78 -2.02
C LYS A 163 -0.90 13.28 -3.30
N PHE A 164 -0.09 14.34 -3.25
CA PHE A 164 0.58 14.88 -4.44
C PHE A 164 1.56 13.88 -5.04
N PHE A 165 2.30 13.19 -4.18
CA PHE A 165 3.25 12.15 -4.62
C PHE A 165 2.53 10.97 -5.29
N VAL A 166 1.46 10.50 -4.67
CA VAL A 166 0.65 9.43 -5.22
C VAL A 166 0.04 9.86 -6.57
N GLU A 167 -0.40 11.12 -6.73
CA GLU A 167 -0.80 11.68 -8.03
C GLU A 167 0.33 11.66 -9.08
N GLU A 168 1.58 11.97 -8.71
CA GLU A 168 2.72 11.94 -9.62
C GLU A 168 3.06 10.53 -10.10
N ILE A 169 3.09 9.55 -9.19
CA ILE A 169 3.22 8.13 -9.55
C ILE A 169 2.14 7.76 -10.57
N PHE A 170 0.91 8.20 -10.34
CA PHE A 170 -0.18 7.84 -11.22
C PHE A 170 -0.05 8.43 -12.61
N LYS A 171 0.32 9.71 -12.73
CA LYS A 171 0.62 10.32 -14.03
C LYS A 171 1.73 9.55 -14.76
N LYS A 172 2.75 9.07 -14.03
CA LYS A 172 3.87 8.30 -14.58
C LYS A 172 3.44 6.92 -15.11
N TYR A 173 2.64 6.17 -14.36
CA TYR A 173 2.32 4.77 -14.68
C TYR A 173 1.00 4.58 -15.43
N PHE A 174 0.03 5.47 -15.25
CA PHE A 174 -1.33 5.31 -15.77
C PHE A 174 -1.74 6.30 -16.86
N ARG A 175 -0.86 7.24 -17.26
CA ARG A 175 -1.07 8.16 -18.39
C ARG A 175 -2.53 8.64 -18.57
N ILE A 176 -2.99 9.44 -17.62
CA ILE A 176 -4.14 10.35 -17.81
C ILE A 176 -3.57 11.74 -18.05
#